data_AF-A0A229UJV0-F1
#
_entry.id   AF-A0A229UJV0-F1
#
_cell.length_a   1.000
_cell.length_b   1.000
_cell.length_c   1.000
_cell.angle_alpha   90.00
_cell.angle_beta   90.00
_cell.angle_gamma   90.00
#
_symmetry.space_group_name_H-M   'P 1'
#
loop_
_entity.id
_entity.type
_entity.pdbx_description
1 polymer ?
#
loop_
_entity_poly.entity_id
_entity_poly.type
_entity_poly.pdbx_seq_one_letter_code
_entity_poly.pdbx_strand_id
1 'polypeptide(L)'
;MLTVYFLISLFVCIVCLASLGLLRKRMQPLLLLHGYFAGTALMQQSFTVISLNLHYVRPALTWQSFWSVKLPGLFCMPVLLLWALLLLLSDKYHPGGKIALVAAVLLLMTSVDVGINKAGFIEALHWNVLYSLIRYVMILLVLWGYLTLLRSRMRKEGVAGL
;
A
#
# COMPACT_ATOMS: atom_id res chain seq x y z
N MET A 1 -5.04 -10.94 23.12
CA MET A 1 -5.55 -10.58 21.77
C MET A 1 -4.52 -9.80 20.95
N LEU A 2 -3.86 -8.75 21.49
CA LEU A 2 -2.81 -8.00 20.77
C LEU A 2 -1.72 -8.88 20.15
N THR A 3 -1.15 -9.81 20.91
CA THR A 3 -0.06 -10.69 20.43
C THR A 3 -0.46 -11.55 19.22
N VAL A 4 -1.69 -12.07 19.22
CA VAL A 4 -2.20 -12.89 18.12
C VAL A 4 -2.33 -12.05 16.84
N TYR A 5 -2.91 -10.85 16.96
CA TYR A 5 -3.03 -9.94 15.81
C TYR A 5 -1.66 -9.50 15.29
N PHE A 6 -0.69 -9.23 16.17
CA PHE A 6 0.67 -8.91 15.79
C PHE A 6 1.32 -10.03 14.98
N LEU A 7 1.19 -11.29 15.42
CA LEU A 7 1.71 -12.44 14.69
C LEU A 7 1.03 -12.63 13.32
N ILE A 8 -0.29 -12.43 13.25
CA ILE A 8 -1.03 -12.46 11.97
C ILE A 8 -0.51 -11.36 11.04
N SER A 9 -0.32 -10.14 11.56
CA SER A 9 0.20 -9.01 10.77
C SER A 9 1.60 -9.28 10.26
N LEU A 10 2.46 -9.88 11.09
CA LEU A 10 3.81 -10.28 10.71
C LEU A 10 3.77 -11.33 9.59
N PHE A 11 2.95 -12.36 9.74
CA PHE A 11 2.77 -13.39 8.72
C PHE A 11 2.28 -12.80 7.39
N VAL A 12 1.30 -11.90 7.43
CA VAL A 12 0.81 -11.19 6.23
C VAL A 12 1.91 -10.35 5.59
N CYS A 13 2.75 -9.66 6.38
CA CYS A 13 3.89 -8.91 5.85
C CYS A 13 4.89 -9.83 5.13
N ILE A 14 5.19 -11.00 5.69
CA ILE A 14 6.08 -11.99 5.07
C ILE A 14 5.49 -12.49 3.74
N VAL A 15 4.20 -12.83 3.71
CA VAL A 15 3.51 -13.26 2.48
C VAL A 15 3.54 -12.15 1.43
N CYS A 16 3.30 -10.89 1.82
CA CYS A 16 3.39 -9.75 0.92
C CYS A 16 4.81 -9.61 0.36
N LEU A 17 5.84 -9.64 1.20
CA LEU A 17 7.22 -9.58 0.73
C LEU A 17 7.57 -10.73 -0.21
N ALA A 18 7.15 -11.96 0.09
CA ALA A 18 7.34 -13.10 -0.80
C ALA A 18 6.67 -12.87 -2.17
N SER A 19 5.50 -12.20 -2.20
CA SER A 19 4.79 -11.88 -3.44
C SER A 19 5.55 -10.91 -4.36
N LEU A 20 6.53 -10.15 -3.85
CA LEU A 20 7.42 -9.33 -4.69
C LEU A 20 8.18 -10.19 -5.72
N GLY A 21 8.49 -11.45 -5.38
CA GLY A 21 9.10 -12.40 -6.31
C GLY A 21 8.23 -12.68 -7.53
N LEU A 22 6.89 -12.68 -7.36
CA LEU A 22 5.93 -12.81 -8.46
C LEU A 22 5.82 -11.51 -9.26
N LEU A 23 5.78 -10.36 -8.59
CA LEU A 23 5.76 -9.04 -9.23
C LEU A 23 7.00 -8.81 -10.10
N ARG A 24 8.19 -9.22 -9.65
CA ARG A 24 9.44 -9.13 -10.40
C ARG A 24 9.39 -9.89 -11.74
N LYS A 25 8.61 -10.97 -11.85
CA LYS A 25 8.42 -11.71 -13.10
C LYS A 25 7.50 -10.99 -14.09
N ARG A 26 6.79 -9.94 -13.66
CA ARG A 26 5.74 -9.26 -14.43
C ARG A 26 5.97 -7.77 -14.63
N MET A 27 6.86 -7.16 -13.85
CA MET A 27 7.22 -5.73 -13.94
C MET A 27 8.72 -5.58 -14.11
N GLN A 28 9.14 -4.56 -14.87
CA GLN A 28 10.54 -4.19 -14.98
C GLN A 28 11.12 -3.85 -13.59
N PRO A 29 12.34 -4.31 -13.25
CA PRO A 29 12.93 -4.12 -11.93
C PRO A 29 12.99 -2.66 -11.47
N LEU A 30 13.27 -1.73 -12.39
CA LEU A 30 13.31 -0.29 -12.10
C LEU A 30 11.93 0.26 -11.70
N LEU A 31 10.86 -0.13 -12.42
CA LEU A 31 9.49 0.26 -12.06
C LEU A 31 9.08 -0.31 -10.70
N LEU A 32 9.46 -1.56 -10.43
CA LEU A 32 9.19 -2.20 -9.15
C LEU A 32 9.88 -1.45 -8.00
N LEU A 33 11.17 -1.12 -8.18
CA LEU A 33 11.97 -0.41 -7.18
C LEU A 33 11.44 1.00 -6.91
N HIS A 34 11.25 1.80 -7.97
CA HIS A 34 10.72 3.15 -7.85
C HIS A 34 9.29 3.14 -7.28
N GLY A 35 8.45 2.18 -7.72
CA GLY A 35 7.10 2.04 -7.22
C GLY A 35 7.05 1.67 -5.74
N TYR A 36 7.92 0.75 -5.30
CA TYR A 36 8.03 0.37 -3.89
C TYR A 36 8.44 1.55 -3.02
N PHE A 37 9.53 2.25 -3.38
CA PHE A 37 10.03 3.36 -2.59
C PHE A 37 9.08 4.55 -2.60
N ALA A 38 8.56 4.95 -3.76
CA ALA A 38 7.61 6.05 -3.85
C ALA A 38 6.30 5.72 -3.11
N GLY A 39 5.77 4.50 -3.25
CA GLY A 39 4.61 4.04 -2.50
C GLY A 39 4.84 4.06 -0.99
N THR A 40 6.01 3.59 -0.55
CA THR A 40 6.41 3.63 0.87
C THR A 40 6.51 5.07 1.39
N ALA A 41 7.12 5.97 0.62
CA ALA A 41 7.24 7.38 0.97
C ALA A 41 5.86 8.04 1.10
N LEU A 42 4.98 7.87 0.11
CA LEU A 42 3.61 8.39 0.14
C LEU A 42 2.82 7.85 1.34
N MET A 43 2.97 6.56 1.65
CA MET A 43 2.33 5.94 2.82
C MET A 43 2.81 6.55 4.13
N GLN A 44 4.13 6.65 4.34
CA GLN A 44 4.66 7.25 5.57
C GLN A 44 4.30 8.73 5.70
N GLN A 45 4.41 9.50 4.62
CA GLN A 45 4.05 10.93 4.64
C GLN A 45 2.56 11.13 4.91
N SER A 46 1.68 10.36 4.27
CA SER A 46 0.24 10.43 4.54
C SER A 46 -0.06 10.12 6.01
N PHE A 47 0.57 9.08 6.58
CA PHE A 47 0.40 8.73 7.99
C PHE A 47 0.90 9.84 8.93
N THR A 48 2.03 10.47 8.61
CA THR A 48 2.56 11.61 9.38
C THR A 48 1.59 12.78 9.37
N VAL A 49 1.06 13.17 8.20
CA VAL A 49 0.06 14.25 8.10
C VAL A 49 -1.20 13.92 8.91
N ILE A 50 -1.65 12.67 8.85
CA ILE A 50 -2.85 12.21 9.56
C ILE A 50 -2.68 12.23 11.08
N SER A 51 -1.54 11.74 11.56
CA SER A 51 -1.31 11.58 12.99
C SER A 51 -0.83 12.89 13.64
N LEU A 52 0.13 13.58 13.02
CA LEU A 52 0.74 14.79 13.60
C LEU A 52 -0.02 16.07 13.26
N ASN A 53 -0.46 16.25 12.01
CA ASN A 53 -1.06 17.53 11.60
C ASN A 53 -2.57 17.57 11.83
N LEU A 54 -3.26 16.48 11.48
CA LEU A 54 -4.72 16.41 11.57
C LEU A 54 -5.21 15.83 12.91
N HIS A 55 -4.33 15.16 13.66
CA HIS A 55 -4.70 14.46 14.91
C HIS A 55 -5.87 13.48 14.73
N TYR A 56 -5.97 12.82 13.58
CA TYR A 56 -7.06 11.88 13.31
C TYR A 56 -6.86 10.54 14.01
N VAL A 57 -5.61 10.22 14.33
CA VAL A 57 -5.20 8.94 14.91
C VAL A 57 -4.12 9.17 15.96
N ARG A 58 -4.29 8.59 17.15
CA ARG A 58 -3.25 8.53 18.18
C ARG A 58 -2.75 7.09 18.34
N PRO A 59 -1.44 6.83 18.19
CA PRO A 59 -0.91 5.49 18.41
C PRO A 59 -0.90 5.16 19.91
N ALA A 60 -1.25 3.93 20.27
CA ALA A 60 -1.09 3.46 21.64
C ALA A 60 0.41 3.38 22.02
N LEU A 61 0.74 3.73 23.27
CA LEU A 61 2.10 3.84 23.81
C LEU A 61 2.73 2.47 24.15
N THR A 62 2.62 1.48 23.26
CA THR A 62 3.30 0.20 23.41
C THR A 62 4.16 -0.13 22.21
N TRP A 63 5.26 -0.86 22.43
CA TRP A 63 6.13 -1.31 21.34
C TRP A 63 5.38 -2.18 20.32
N GLN A 64 4.44 -3.02 20.79
CA GLN A 64 3.62 -3.88 19.94
C GLN A 64 2.70 -3.05 19.05
N SER A 65 2.09 -1.99 19.60
CA SER A 65 1.26 -1.05 18.83
C SER A 65 2.07 -0.32 17.78
N PHE A 66 3.26 0.16 18.14
CA PHE A 66 4.16 0.81 17.19
C PHE A 66 4.47 -0.09 15.99
N TRP A 67 4.92 -1.32 16.23
CA TRP A 67 5.28 -2.23 15.14
C TRP A 67 4.07 -2.76 14.36
N SER A 68 2.92 -2.96 15.01
CA SER A 68 1.68 -3.37 14.34
C SER A 68 1.16 -2.32 13.36
N VAL A 69 1.49 -1.05 13.56
CA VAL A 69 1.17 0.03 12.63
C VAL A 69 2.27 0.18 11.56
N LYS A 70 3.54 0.13 11.97
CA LYS A 70 4.67 0.39 11.07
C LYS A 70 4.94 -0.74 10.08
N LEU A 71 4.89 -2.01 10.50
CA LEU A 71 5.21 -3.14 9.61
C LEU A 71 4.26 -3.22 8.41
N PRO A 72 2.91 -3.15 8.58
CA PRO A 72 2.02 -3.15 7.43
C PRO A 72 2.24 -1.93 6.53
N GLY A 73 2.49 -0.75 7.11
CA GLY A 73 2.75 0.47 6.35
C GLY A 73 4.04 0.46 5.54
N LEU A 74 5.06 -0.29 5.98
CA LEU A 74 6.36 -0.42 5.30
C LEU A 74 6.41 -1.56 4.31
N PHE A 75 5.72 -2.67 4.59
CA PHE A 75 5.86 -3.90 3.80
C PHE A 75 4.58 -4.28 3.08
N CYS A 76 3.46 -4.39 3.79
CA CYS A 76 2.20 -4.86 3.21
C CYS A 76 1.60 -3.84 2.23
N MET A 77 1.42 -2.59 2.67
CA MET A 77 0.74 -1.55 1.92
C MET A 77 1.45 -1.19 0.60
N PRO A 78 2.79 -0.98 0.57
CA PRO A 78 3.48 -0.68 -0.69
C PRO A 78 3.44 -1.85 -1.67
N VAL A 79 3.49 -3.09 -1.18
CA VAL A 79 3.36 -4.28 -2.03
C VAL A 79 1.95 -4.41 -2.61
N LEU A 80 0.91 -4.19 -1.81
CA LEU A 80 -0.47 -4.20 -2.30
C LEU A 80 -0.70 -3.10 -3.35
N LEU A 81 -0.13 -1.90 -3.15
CA LEU A 81 -0.14 -0.85 -4.18
C LEU A 81 0.53 -1.31 -5.48
N LEU A 82 1.69 -1.98 -5.40
CA LEU A 82 2.37 -2.52 -6.59
C LEU A 82 1.51 -3.55 -7.34
N TRP A 83 0.75 -4.39 -6.61
CA TRP A 83 -0.23 -5.28 -7.23
C TRP A 83 -1.35 -4.51 -7.93
N ALA A 84 -1.93 -3.50 -7.30
CA ALA A 84 -2.94 -2.64 -7.94
C ALA A 84 -2.38 -1.96 -9.20
N LEU A 85 -1.13 -1.46 -9.15
CA LEU A 85 -0.46 -0.84 -10.28
C LEU A 85 -0.18 -1.81 -11.42
N LEU A 86 0.26 -3.04 -11.11
CA LEU A 86 0.43 -4.08 -12.11
C LEU A 86 -0.88 -4.32 -12.86
N LEU A 87 -1.99 -4.42 -12.14
CA LEU A 87 -3.32 -4.65 -12.74
C LEU A 87 -3.73 -3.48 -13.65
N LEU A 88 -3.52 -2.24 -13.21
CA LEU A 88 -3.81 -1.04 -14.00
C LEU A 88 -2.95 -0.96 -15.27
N LEU A 89 -1.65 -1.23 -15.15
CA LEU A 89 -0.65 -1.12 -16.23
C LEU A 89 -0.60 -2.34 -17.17
N SER A 90 -1.23 -3.45 -16.82
CA SER A 90 -1.24 -4.69 -17.60
C SER A 90 -2.27 -4.64 -18.70
N ASP A 91 -1.89 -4.94 -19.94
CA ASP A 91 -2.82 -4.99 -21.07
C ASP A 91 -3.65 -6.29 -21.12
N LYS A 92 -3.37 -7.26 -20.23
CA LYS A 92 -3.98 -8.60 -20.25
C LYS A 92 -5.41 -8.67 -19.72
N TYR A 93 -5.82 -7.74 -18.85
CA TYR A 93 -7.10 -7.80 -18.15
C TYR A 93 -8.12 -6.89 -18.80
N HIS A 94 -9.37 -7.35 -18.90
CA HIS A 94 -10.49 -6.53 -19.35
C HIS A 94 -10.70 -5.32 -18.40
N PRO A 95 -11.05 -4.11 -18.91
CA PRO A 95 -11.19 -2.91 -18.09
C PRO A 95 -12.08 -3.07 -16.85
N GLY A 96 -13.24 -3.71 -16.98
CA GLY A 96 -14.13 -3.97 -15.83
C GLY A 96 -13.49 -4.89 -14.78
N GLY A 97 -12.75 -5.91 -15.21
CA GLY A 97 -12.04 -6.82 -14.32
C GLY A 97 -10.89 -6.13 -13.58
N LYS A 98 -10.18 -5.21 -14.25
CA LYS A 98 -9.15 -4.38 -13.60
C LYS A 98 -9.73 -3.57 -12.46
N ILE A 99 -10.85 -2.87 -12.69
CA ILE A 99 -11.50 -2.03 -11.68
C ILE A 99 -11.93 -2.88 -10.49
N ALA A 100 -12.56 -4.04 -10.72
CA ALA A 100 -12.98 -4.93 -9.65
C ALA A 100 -11.80 -5.44 -8.81
N LEU A 101 -10.70 -5.85 -9.44
CA LEU A 101 -9.50 -6.33 -8.74
C LEU A 101 -8.79 -5.20 -7.97
N VAL A 102 -8.68 -4.02 -8.56
CA VAL A 102 -8.12 -2.84 -7.88
C VAL A 102 -8.99 -2.45 -6.68
N ALA A 103 -10.31 -2.45 -6.83
CA ALA A 103 -11.24 -2.22 -5.73
C ALA A 103 -11.06 -3.26 -4.61
N ALA A 104 -10.89 -4.54 -4.95
CA ALA A 104 -10.61 -5.59 -3.99
C ALA A 104 -9.29 -5.35 -3.22
N VAL A 105 -8.24 -4.91 -3.90
CA VAL A 105 -6.98 -4.52 -3.25
C VAL A 105 -7.18 -3.33 -2.31
N LEU A 106 -7.91 -2.30 -2.72
CA LEU A 106 -8.19 -1.13 -1.88
C LEU A 106 -9.04 -1.49 -0.65
N LEU A 107 -10.02 -2.37 -0.81
CA LEU A 107 -10.80 -2.91 0.32
C LEU A 107 -9.93 -3.73 1.27
N LEU A 108 -9.01 -4.54 0.74
CA LEU A 108 -8.06 -5.29 1.56
C LEU A 108 -7.16 -4.35 2.37
N MET A 109 -6.61 -3.30 1.75
CA MET A 109 -5.81 -2.29 2.46
C MET A 109 -6.64 -1.58 3.54
N THR A 110 -7.87 -1.20 3.22
CA THR A 110 -8.78 -0.56 4.18
C THR A 110 -9.13 -1.50 5.34
N SER A 111 -9.26 -2.81 5.08
CA SER A 111 -9.53 -3.80 6.12
C SER A 111 -8.38 -3.94 7.12
N VAL A 112 -7.13 -3.73 6.68
CA VAL A 112 -5.97 -3.72 7.57
C VAL A 112 -6.02 -2.52 8.51
N ASP A 113 -6.36 -1.31 8.03
CA ASP A 113 -6.57 -0.14 8.90
C ASP A 113 -7.69 -0.39 9.93
N VAL A 114 -8.82 -0.96 9.48
CA VAL A 114 -9.94 -1.33 10.37
C VAL A 114 -9.49 -2.34 11.42
N GLY A 115 -8.70 -3.34 11.04
CA GLY A 115 -8.16 -4.35 11.95
C GLY A 115 -7.24 -3.74 13.00
N ILE A 116 -6.35 -2.85 12.60
CA ILE A 116 -5.42 -2.14 13.51
C ILE A 116 -6.20 -1.31 14.53
N ASN A 117 -7.25 -0.60 14.08
CA ASN A 117 -8.12 0.18 14.96
C ASN A 117 -8.90 -0.72 15.93
N LYS A 118 -9.56 -1.77 15.43
CA LYS A 118 -10.35 -2.70 16.27
C LYS A 118 -9.50 -3.46 17.28
N ALA A 119 -8.23 -3.72 16.98
CA ALA A 119 -7.30 -4.36 17.89
C ALA A 119 -6.73 -3.41 18.97
N GLY A 120 -7.07 -2.11 18.93
CA GLY A 120 -6.66 -1.12 19.93
C GLY A 120 -5.21 -0.64 19.76
N PHE A 121 -4.60 -0.82 18.58
CA PHE A 121 -3.25 -0.32 18.32
C PHE A 121 -3.22 1.18 18.00
N ILE A 122 -4.34 1.69 17.52
CA ILE A 122 -4.57 3.10 17.27
C ILE A 122 -5.91 3.53 17.85
N GLU A 123 -5.97 4.74 18.37
CA GLU A 123 -7.21 5.41 18.74
C GLU A 123 -7.63 6.32 17.58
N ALA A 124 -8.72 5.93 16.90
CA ALA A 124 -9.38 6.72 15.88
C ALA A 124 -10.19 7.86 16.53
N LEU A 125 -9.66 9.09 16.49
CA LEU A 125 -10.37 10.27 17.03
C LEU A 125 -11.44 10.76 16.05
N HIS A 126 -11.05 10.98 14.80
CA HIS A 126 -11.93 11.47 13.72
C HIS A 126 -11.85 10.58 12.48
N TRP A 127 -11.27 9.40 12.61
CA TRP A 127 -11.06 8.49 11.50
C TRP A 127 -12.34 7.73 11.15
N ASN A 128 -12.58 7.54 9.86
CA ASN A 128 -13.62 6.65 9.34
C ASN A 128 -13.09 5.80 8.17
N VAL A 129 -13.81 4.73 7.84
CA VAL A 129 -13.43 3.79 6.78
C VAL A 129 -13.33 4.47 5.41
N LEU A 130 -14.24 5.40 5.12
CA LEU A 130 -14.28 6.14 3.88
C LEU A 130 -13.00 6.98 3.69
N TYR A 131 -12.48 7.57 4.76
CA TYR A 131 -11.25 8.34 4.76
C TYR A 131 -10.05 7.49 4.36
N SER A 132 -9.91 6.28 4.93
CA SER A 132 -8.87 5.33 4.52
C SER A 132 -8.97 4.97 3.05
N LEU A 133 -10.19 4.71 2.56
CA LEU A 133 -10.43 4.41 1.16
C LEU A 133 -9.99 5.58 0.25
N ILE A 134 -10.42 6.80 0.55
CA ILE A 134 -10.05 8.01 -0.19
C ILE A 134 -8.53 8.20 -0.19
N ARG A 135 -7.88 8.05 0.98
CA ARG A 135 -6.42 8.12 1.10
C ARG A 135 -5.73 7.15 0.15
N TYR A 136 -6.14 5.89 0.11
CA TYR A 136 -5.50 4.89 -0.74
C TYR A 136 -5.78 5.11 -2.22
N VAL A 137 -6.97 5.57 -2.59
CA VAL A 137 -7.28 5.98 -3.97
C VAL A 137 -6.36 7.12 -4.40
N MET A 138 -6.20 8.16 -3.58
CA MET A 138 -5.32 9.30 -3.90
C MET A 138 -3.86 8.87 -4.05
N ILE A 139 -3.35 8.06 -3.12
CA ILE A 139 -1.98 7.51 -3.20
C ILE A 139 -1.80 6.69 -4.49
N LEU A 140 -2.77 5.83 -4.81
CA LEU A 140 -2.72 5.00 -6.01
C LEU A 140 -2.71 5.84 -7.29
N LEU A 141 -3.55 6.88 -7.36
CA LEU A 141 -3.60 7.79 -8.52
C LEU A 141 -2.29 8.54 -8.73
N VAL A 142 -1.72 9.10 -7.66
CA VAL A 142 -0.42 9.80 -7.71
C VAL A 142 0.69 8.84 -8.15
N LEU A 143 0.74 7.65 -7.54
CA LEU A 143 1.78 6.67 -7.85
C LEU A 143 1.63 6.11 -9.27
N TRP A 144 0.40 5.89 -9.74
CA TRP A 144 0.11 5.48 -11.11
C TRP A 144 0.55 6.54 -12.13
N GLY A 145 0.22 7.82 -11.89
CA GLY A 145 0.68 8.94 -12.71
C GLY A 145 2.22 9.01 -12.78
N TYR A 146 2.88 8.89 -11.62
CA TYR A 146 4.34 8.88 -11.56
C TYR A 146 4.96 7.71 -12.35
N LEU A 147 4.49 6.48 -12.16
CA LEU A 147 5.06 5.30 -12.83
C LEU A 147 4.73 5.24 -14.32
N THR A 148 3.59 5.76 -14.76
CA THR A 148 3.27 5.87 -16.19
C THR A 148 4.22 6.86 -16.88
N LEU A 149 4.52 7.99 -16.26
CA LEU A 149 5.53 8.94 -16.74
C LEU A 149 6.92 8.31 -16.80
N LEU A 150 7.33 7.60 -15.74
CA LEU A 150 8.61 6.90 -15.69
C LEU A 150 8.71 5.83 -16.80
N ARG A 151 7.67 5.02 -16.99
CA ARG A 151 7.59 4.01 -18.07
C ARG A 151 7.71 4.67 -19.44
N SER A 152 7.07 5.82 -19.65
CA SER A 152 7.17 6.57 -20.91
C SER A 152 8.60 7.07 -21.17
N ARG A 153 9.28 7.60 -20.15
CA ARG A 153 10.68 8.06 -20.25
C ARG A 153 11.64 6.91 -20.58
N MET A 154 11.54 5.80 -19.85
CA MET A 154 12.39 4.62 -20.12
C MET A 154 12.19 4.02 -21.53
N ARG A 155 10.97 4.09 -22.07
CA ARG A 155 10.70 3.69 -23.46
C ARG A 155 11.39 4.60 -24.47
N LYS A 156 11.41 5.91 -24.23
CA LYS A 156 12.11 6.87 -25.09
C LYS A 156 13.63 6.68 -25.06
N GLU A 157 14.17 6.26 -23.93
CA GLU A 157 15.61 6.04 -23.72
C GLU A 157 16.07 4.63 -24.15
N GLY A 158 15.19 3.78 -24.67
CA GLY A 158 15.54 2.41 -25.09
C GLY A 158 15.83 1.45 -23.94
N VAL A 159 15.70 1.90 -22.69
CA VAL A 159 15.93 1.10 -21.47
C VAL A 159 14.77 0.12 -21.25
N ALA A 160 13.59 0.40 -21.80
CA ALA A 160 12.42 -0.46 -21.67
C ALA A 160 12.43 -1.64 -22.68
N GLY A 161 13.45 -2.50 -22.60
CA GLY A 161 13.36 -3.86 -23.14
C GLY A 161 12.37 -4.69 -22.30
N LEU A 162 11.52 -5.46 -22.98
CA LEU A 162 10.45 -6.32 -22.43
C LEU A 162 10.68 -6.82 -21.00
#